data_AF-A0AAU0MRQ6-F1
#
_entry.id   AF-A0AAU0MRQ6-F1
#
_cell.length_a   1.000
_cell.length_b   1.000
_cell.length_c   1.000
_cell.angle_alpha   90.00
_cell.angle_beta   90.00
_cell.angle_gamma   90.00
#
_symmetry.space_group_name_H-M   'P 1'
#
loop_
_entity.id
_entity.type
_entity.pdbx_description
1 polymer ?
#
loop_
_entity_poly.entity_id
_entity_poly.type
_entity_poly.pdbx_seq_one_letter_code
_entity_poly.pdbx_strand_id
1 'polypeptide(L)'
;MRSLISSALLAFWALAFVPSVTAQPQSVESACSSLERSNIDCACVATRLAVYERVSATPAAKDVLLQGYYSALGLDNRYGEAFESLMSNPMNAMMIEEGYDPVGGRPSNITDYEKGCVIAGAPKPSFSLPPSTPAVTQYIASCVASTGDERFCQCDAGRKTSHLTDREFEAYYRSFSDYGGDALSQDELSRSRGEAMGLGAEGFDALQARARNKLAPHAETDELYCSAVLWADNEPGVDAKTRLDAGFEPGLVATLAPQAQVSKPEPATPEDKARVIVADSCAADGNSPQYCACYSAEFEARVLQKAASPNVALAWALMGTSGSSLSSNERMNLTQSIPQSDHQTAGMMFIETMDMGENCSQGAPAEAERLKGTPRERMMQICVAENEDEALCDCMIGKMQAQFSEDDFELIVDIREAEYNGAEDPLATVAEERGLSASEAETALQNNPAIIGGTMAMGASLMQCMGGIPAMPMMPGMTPQ
;
A
#
# COMPACT_ATOMS: atom_id res chain seq x y z
N MET A 1 -77.46 20.82 31.56
CA MET A 1 -76.44 19.97 32.20
C MET A 1 -75.72 19.17 31.13
N ARG A 2 -74.38 19.32 31.07
CA ARG A 2 -73.33 18.35 30.68
C ARG A 2 -73.36 17.83 29.22
N SER A 3 -72.44 18.24 28.33
CA SER A 3 -71.04 17.78 28.15
C SER A 3 -71.01 16.27 27.83
N LEU A 4 -70.46 15.73 26.73
CA LEU A 4 -69.08 15.75 26.19
C LEU A 4 -69.13 15.08 24.77
N ILE A 5 -68.50 15.60 23.70
CA ILE A 5 -67.06 15.56 23.32
C ILE A 5 -66.62 14.23 22.64
N SER A 6 -66.24 14.38 21.36
CA SER A 6 -65.11 13.79 20.62
C SER A 6 -64.90 12.28 20.52
N SER A 7 -64.83 11.79 19.26
CA SER A 7 -63.80 10.88 18.72
C SER A 7 -64.08 10.70 17.21
N ALA A 8 -63.62 11.60 16.34
CA ALA A 8 -62.30 11.60 15.71
C ALA A 8 -61.97 10.28 14.98
N LEU A 9 -62.16 10.32 13.66
CA LEU A 9 -61.63 9.35 12.70
C LEU A 9 -60.10 9.26 12.87
N LEU A 10 -59.62 8.15 13.44
CA LEU A 10 -58.24 7.71 13.27
C LEU A 10 -58.23 6.71 12.11
N ALA A 11 -58.00 7.25 10.91
CA ALA A 11 -57.55 6.48 9.77
C ALA A 11 -56.19 5.88 10.13
N PHE A 12 -56.20 4.58 10.42
CA PHE A 12 -55.00 3.77 10.60
C PHE A 12 -54.17 3.84 9.31
N TRP A 13 -53.12 4.65 9.32
CA TRP A 13 -51.99 4.53 8.40
C TRP A 13 -51.29 3.21 8.70
N ALA A 14 -51.63 2.16 7.95
CA ALA A 14 -50.79 0.97 7.85
C ALA A 14 -49.58 1.33 6.99
N LEU A 15 -48.56 1.93 7.61
CA LEU A 15 -47.20 1.90 7.11
C LEU A 15 -46.81 0.43 7.01
N ALA A 16 -46.79 -0.09 5.78
CA ALA A 16 -46.13 -1.35 5.49
C ALA A 16 -44.65 -1.14 5.84
N PHE A 17 -44.27 -1.59 7.04
CA PHE A 17 -42.88 -1.88 7.37
C PHE A 17 -42.43 -2.95 6.39
N VAL A 18 -41.84 -2.54 5.27
CA VAL A 18 -40.97 -3.41 4.51
C VAL A 18 -39.81 -3.67 5.47
N PRO A 19 -39.60 -4.90 5.96
CA PRO A 19 -38.41 -5.19 6.73
C PRO A 19 -37.22 -4.83 5.82
N SER A 20 -36.41 -3.87 6.25
CA SER A 20 -35.09 -3.68 5.66
C SER A 20 -34.41 -5.03 5.73
N VAL A 21 -34.27 -5.69 4.58
CA VAL A 21 -33.44 -6.87 4.45
C VAL A 21 -32.02 -6.35 4.68
N THR A 22 -31.58 -6.38 5.94
CA THR A 22 -30.19 -6.19 6.27
C THR A 22 -29.46 -7.34 5.61
N ALA A 23 -28.79 -7.05 4.50
CA ALA A 23 -27.89 -7.99 3.83
C ALA A 23 -26.97 -8.58 4.90
N GLN A 24 -26.92 -9.92 4.99
CA GLN A 24 -25.96 -10.58 5.86
C GLN A 24 -24.55 -10.13 5.46
N PRO A 25 -23.62 -10.01 6.42
CA PRO A 25 -22.23 -9.73 6.09
C PRO A 25 -21.74 -10.81 5.13
N GLN A 26 -21.56 -10.46 3.85
CA GLN A 26 -20.92 -11.32 2.88
C GLN A 26 -19.47 -11.48 3.31
N SER A 27 -18.92 -12.69 3.21
CA SER A 27 -17.47 -12.86 3.35
C SER A 27 -16.78 -12.36 2.10
N VAL A 28 -15.52 -11.93 2.22
CA VAL A 28 -14.67 -11.53 1.08
C VAL A 28 -14.63 -12.62 0.02
N GLU A 29 -14.45 -13.87 0.44
CA GLU A 29 -14.43 -15.02 -0.47
C GLU A 29 -15.76 -15.18 -1.22
N SER A 30 -16.90 -14.98 -0.54
CA SER A 30 -18.23 -15.04 -1.16
C SER A 30 -18.45 -13.90 -2.15
N ALA A 31 -18.00 -12.68 -1.82
CA ALA A 31 -18.09 -11.53 -2.71
C ALA A 31 -17.22 -11.71 -3.96
N CYS A 32 -15.98 -12.19 -3.78
CA CYS A 32 -15.11 -12.55 -4.90
C CYS A 32 -15.75 -13.63 -5.80
N SER A 33 -16.33 -14.67 -5.19
CA SER A 33 -16.90 -15.81 -5.89
C SER A 33 -18.20 -15.47 -6.63
N SER A 34 -18.92 -14.42 -6.23
CA SER A 34 -20.19 -14.04 -6.89
C SER A 34 -20.01 -13.50 -8.31
N LEU A 35 -18.77 -13.16 -8.71
CA LEU A 35 -18.45 -12.78 -10.08
C LEU A 35 -18.13 -13.98 -10.98
N GLU A 36 -18.10 -15.20 -10.42
CA GLU A 36 -17.84 -16.47 -11.15
C GLU A 36 -16.53 -16.46 -11.97
N ARG A 37 -15.48 -15.85 -11.43
CA ARG A 37 -14.19 -15.67 -12.11
C ARG A 37 -13.29 -16.88 -11.93
N SER A 38 -13.14 -17.70 -12.98
CA SER A 38 -12.30 -18.91 -12.96
C SER A 38 -10.79 -18.65 -12.90
N ASN A 39 -10.36 -17.42 -13.19
CA ASN A 39 -8.95 -17.01 -13.22
C ASN A 39 -8.47 -16.30 -11.93
N ILE A 40 -9.35 -16.14 -10.93
CA ILE A 40 -9.02 -15.55 -9.63
C ILE A 40 -9.17 -16.60 -8.52
N ASP A 41 -8.17 -16.69 -7.65
CA ASP A 41 -8.23 -17.51 -6.44
C ASP A 41 -8.88 -16.71 -5.31
N CYS A 42 -10.18 -16.90 -5.09
CA CYS A 42 -10.92 -16.14 -4.08
C CYS A 42 -10.49 -16.43 -2.63
N ALA A 43 -9.88 -17.58 -2.36
CA ALA A 43 -9.28 -17.87 -1.05
C ALA A 43 -7.98 -17.06 -0.85
N CYS A 44 -7.18 -16.91 -1.91
CA CYS A 44 -6.05 -15.98 -1.92
C CYS A 44 -6.51 -14.54 -1.67
N VAL A 45 -7.57 -14.08 -2.34
CA VAL A 45 -8.09 -12.70 -2.15
C VAL A 45 -8.56 -12.50 -0.70
N ALA A 46 -9.27 -13.47 -0.12
CA ALA A 46 -9.64 -13.42 1.29
C ALA A 46 -8.43 -13.33 2.22
N THR A 47 -7.35 -14.06 1.90
CA THR A 47 -6.07 -13.96 2.63
C THR A 47 -5.46 -12.57 2.50
N ARG A 48 -5.47 -11.99 1.29
CA ARG A 48 -4.97 -10.65 1.01
C ARG A 48 -5.69 -9.59 1.84
N LEU A 49 -7.03 -9.58 1.82
CA LEU A 49 -7.81 -8.63 2.61
C LEU A 49 -7.64 -8.87 4.11
N ALA A 50 -7.49 -10.13 4.56
CA ALA A 50 -7.21 -10.41 5.96
C ALA A 50 -5.87 -9.83 6.44
N VAL A 51 -4.88 -9.65 5.55
CA VAL A 51 -3.62 -8.94 5.88
C VAL A 51 -3.89 -7.44 6.04
N TYR A 52 -4.61 -6.82 5.09
CA TYR A 52 -5.02 -5.42 5.20
C TYR A 52 -5.90 -5.15 6.44
N GLU A 53 -6.80 -6.07 6.80
CA GLU A 53 -7.62 -5.97 8.01
C GLU A 53 -6.80 -6.03 9.31
N ARG A 54 -5.66 -6.73 9.32
CA ARG A 54 -4.78 -6.82 10.50
C ARG A 54 -4.06 -5.50 10.77
N VAL A 55 -3.61 -4.82 9.71
CA VAL A 55 -2.98 -3.51 9.83
C VAL A 55 -4.01 -2.38 9.96
N SER A 56 -5.28 -2.65 9.68
CA SER A 56 -6.40 -1.74 9.94
C SER A 56 -6.70 -1.61 11.44
N ALA A 57 -6.15 -0.58 12.06
CA ALA A 57 -6.22 -0.37 13.52
C ALA A 57 -7.63 -0.07 14.08
N THR A 58 -8.59 0.36 13.24
CA THR A 58 -9.93 0.76 13.69
C THR A 58 -11.05 0.00 12.98
N PRO A 59 -12.23 -0.18 13.60
CA PRO A 59 -13.40 -0.74 12.90
C PRO A 59 -13.79 0.04 11.65
N ALA A 60 -13.65 1.38 11.67
CA ALA A 60 -13.91 2.24 10.51
C ALA A 60 -12.94 1.96 9.36
N ALA A 61 -11.65 1.74 9.65
CA ALA A 61 -10.65 1.35 8.66
C ALA A 61 -10.99 0.02 7.98
N LYS A 62 -11.39 -0.97 8.77
CA LYS A 62 -11.82 -2.29 8.27
C LYS A 62 -13.08 -2.19 7.42
N ASP A 63 -14.03 -1.34 7.81
CA ASP A 63 -15.24 -1.11 7.02
C ASP A 63 -14.91 -0.43 5.69
N VAL A 64 -14.03 0.58 5.66
CA VAL A 64 -13.57 1.21 4.42
C VAL A 64 -12.87 0.21 3.50
N LEU A 65 -12.02 -0.66 4.04
CA LEU A 65 -11.35 -1.71 3.27
C LEU A 65 -12.36 -2.68 2.64
N LEU A 66 -13.29 -3.22 3.43
CA LEU A 66 -14.27 -4.19 2.96
C LEU A 66 -15.26 -3.58 1.97
N GLN A 67 -15.78 -2.39 2.28
CA GLN A 67 -16.70 -1.68 1.39
C GLN A 67 -16.00 -1.20 0.11
N GLY A 68 -14.72 -0.84 0.20
CA GLY A 68 -13.90 -0.50 -0.96
C GLY A 68 -13.72 -1.68 -1.90
N TYR A 69 -13.54 -2.89 -1.36
CA TYR A 69 -13.52 -4.10 -2.17
C TYR A 69 -14.86 -4.39 -2.84
N TYR A 70 -15.98 -4.25 -2.12
CA TYR A 70 -17.32 -4.43 -2.71
C TYR A 70 -17.61 -3.39 -3.79
N SER A 71 -17.20 -2.14 -3.58
CA SER A 71 -17.25 -1.10 -4.58
C SER A 71 -16.41 -1.49 -5.81
N ALA A 72 -15.15 -1.90 -5.63
CA ALA A 72 -14.27 -2.33 -6.71
C ALA A 72 -14.82 -3.51 -7.53
N LEU A 73 -15.64 -4.37 -6.91
CA LEU A 73 -16.33 -5.48 -7.58
C LEU A 73 -17.63 -5.09 -8.31
N GLY A 74 -18.10 -3.84 -8.15
CA GLY A 74 -19.42 -3.43 -8.63
C GLY A 74 -20.57 -4.11 -7.88
N LEU A 75 -20.39 -4.40 -6.58
CA LEU A 75 -21.43 -4.96 -5.71
C LEU A 75 -22.10 -3.86 -4.88
N ASP A 76 -23.28 -4.17 -4.33
CA ASP A 76 -23.94 -3.30 -3.36
C ASP A 76 -23.01 -3.02 -2.18
N ASN A 77 -22.76 -1.74 -1.92
CA ASN A 77 -21.79 -1.29 -0.93
C ASN A 77 -22.21 0.06 -0.33
N ARG A 78 -21.53 0.45 0.74
CA ARG A 78 -21.64 1.76 1.39
C ARG A 78 -20.28 2.47 1.49
N TYR A 79 -19.43 2.30 0.47
CA TYR A 79 -18.04 2.78 0.51
C TYR A 79 -17.96 4.29 0.74
N GLY A 80 -18.80 5.08 0.08
CA GLY A 80 -18.86 6.54 0.29
C GLY A 80 -19.16 6.91 1.75
N GLU A 81 -20.14 6.27 2.38
CA GLU A 81 -20.49 6.52 3.79
C GLU A 81 -19.38 6.08 4.74
N ALA A 82 -18.79 4.90 4.50
CA ALA A 82 -17.69 4.37 5.31
C ALA A 82 -16.47 5.30 5.22
N PHE A 83 -16.16 5.78 4.01
CA PHE A 83 -15.05 6.69 3.76
C PHE A 83 -15.27 8.06 4.41
N GLU A 84 -16.46 8.65 4.26
CA GLU A 84 -16.81 9.90 4.94
C GLU A 84 -16.73 9.76 6.47
N SER A 85 -17.24 8.65 7.02
CA SER A 85 -17.17 8.37 8.45
C SER A 85 -15.73 8.29 8.94
N LEU A 86 -14.87 7.62 8.17
CA LEU A 86 -13.45 7.54 8.47
C LEU A 86 -12.78 8.92 8.45
N MET A 87 -12.99 9.69 7.38
CA MET A 87 -12.37 11.01 7.17
C MET A 87 -12.87 12.07 8.16
N SER A 88 -14.02 11.85 8.81
CA SER A 88 -14.53 12.73 9.86
C SER A 88 -13.63 12.80 11.09
N ASN A 89 -12.72 11.83 11.27
CA ASN A 89 -11.70 11.84 12.30
C ASN A 89 -10.30 11.86 11.66
N PRO A 90 -9.58 13.00 11.70
CA PRO A 90 -8.26 13.12 11.07
C PRO A 90 -7.23 12.13 11.64
N MET A 91 -7.41 11.68 12.88
CA MET A 91 -6.54 10.66 13.46
C MET A 91 -6.72 9.30 12.78
N ASN A 92 -7.96 8.90 12.50
CA ASN A 92 -8.23 7.64 11.83
C ASN A 92 -7.71 7.63 10.39
N ALA A 93 -7.75 8.79 9.71
CA ALA A 93 -7.20 8.94 8.36
C ALA A 93 -5.67 8.76 8.35
N MET A 94 -4.95 9.44 9.25
CA MET A 94 -3.50 9.30 9.39
C MET A 94 -3.08 7.87 9.75
N MET A 95 -3.82 7.24 10.69
CA MET A 95 -3.59 5.85 11.10
C MET A 95 -3.72 4.84 9.97
N ILE A 96 -4.57 5.12 8.98
CA ILE A 96 -4.79 4.23 7.84
C ILE A 96 -3.66 4.34 6.83
N GLU A 97 -3.23 5.56 6.51
CA GLU A 97 -2.12 5.75 5.57
C GLU A 97 -0.85 5.10 6.14
N GLU A 98 -0.49 5.39 7.40
CA GLU A 98 0.67 4.76 8.06
C GLU A 98 0.53 3.23 8.21
N GLY A 99 -0.67 2.75 8.54
CA GLY A 99 -0.91 1.32 8.73
C GLY A 99 -0.75 0.51 7.45
N TYR A 100 -0.99 1.11 6.29
CA TYR A 100 -0.89 0.43 5.00
C TYR A 100 0.48 0.54 4.33
N ASP A 101 1.36 1.45 4.76
CA ASP A 101 2.72 1.57 4.21
C ASP A 101 3.49 0.23 4.16
N PRO A 102 3.50 -0.62 5.21
CA PRO A 102 4.23 -1.89 5.18
C PRO A 102 3.68 -2.91 4.18
N VAL A 103 2.45 -2.72 3.69
CA VAL A 103 1.75 -3.62 2.77
C VAL A 103 1.54 -3.00 1.38
N GLY A 104 2.28 -1.92 1.07
CA GLY A 104 2.29 -1.27 -0.25
C GLY A 104 1.22 -0.20 -0.45
N GLY A 105 0.69 0.36 0.65
CA GLY A 105 -0.31 1.42 0.64
C GLY A 105 -1.76 0.90 0.59
N ARG A 106 -2.71 1.83 0.73
CA ARG A 106 -4.14 1.50 0.76
C ARG A 106 -4.59 0.99 -0.61
N PRO A 107 -5.30 -0.15 -0.68
CA PRO A 107 -5.86 -0.61 -1.94
C PRO A 107 -6.93 0.36 -2.44
N SER A 108 -6.84 0.73 -3.71
CA SER A 108 -7.67 1.78 -4.33
C SER A 108 -8.55 1.27 -5.48
N ASN A 109 -8.20 0.11 -6.04
CA ASN A 109 -8.86 -0.47 -7.20
C ASN A 109 -8.76 -2.01 -7.15
N ILE A 110 -9.45 -2.70 -8.06
CA ILE A 110 -9.52 -4.17 -8.06
C ILE A 110 -8.13 -4.83 -8.19
N THR A 111 -7.21 -4.22 -8.93
CA THR A 111 -5.83 -4.70 -9.08
C THR A 111 -5.16 -4.74 -7.72
N ASP A 112 -5.25 -3.67 -6.92
CA ASP A 112 -4.63 -3.64 -5.58
C ASP A 112 -5.21 -4.70 -4.64
N TYR A 113 -6.53 -4.92 -4.72
CA TYR A 113 -7.22 -5.90 -3.88
C TYR A 113 -6.92 -7.36 -4.24
N GLU A 114 -6.51 -7.64 -5.49
CA GLU A 114 -6.42 -9.01 -6.00
C GLU A 114 -5.05 -9.35 -6.62
N LYS A 115 -4.11 -8.41 -6.57
CA LYS A 115 -2.72 -8.60 -7.01
C LYS A 115 -2.13 -9.86 -6.36
N GLY A 116 -1.51 -10.70 -7.19
CA GLY A 116 -0.92 -11.96 -6.77
C GLY A 116 -1.91 -13.10 -6.49
N CYS A 117 -3.21 -12.91 -6.78
CA CYS A 117 -4.23 -13.96 -6.68
C CYS A 117 -4.73 -14.48 -8.03
N VAL A 118 -4.17 -13.98 -9.15
CA VAL A 118 -4.47 -14.49 -10.49
C VAL A 118 -3.85 -15.88 -10.67
N ILE A 119 -4.64 -16.83 -11.15
CA ILE A 119 -4.24 -18.23 -11.34
C ILE A 119 -3.53 -18.37 -12.69
N ALA A 120 -2.24 -18.72 -12.66
CA ALA A 120 -1.45 -18.93 -13.87
C ALA A 120 -2.10 -19.96 -14.81
N GLY A 121 -2.30 -19.56 -16.08
CA GLY A 121 -2.87 -20.42 -17.13
C GLY A 121 -4.35 -20.77 -16.97
N ALA A 122 -5.07 -20.16 -16.02
CA ALA A 122 -6.51 -20.37 -15.87
C ALA A 122 -7.30 -19.80 -17.07
N PRO A 123 -8.45 -20.40 -17.40
CA PRO A 123 -9.31 -19.87 -18.45
C PRO A 123 -9.89 -18.52 -18.03
N LYS A 124 -9.99 -17.61 -19.01
CA LYS A 124 -10.68 -16.33 -18.86
C LYS A 124 -12.14 -16.58 -18.48
N PRO A 125 -12.74 -15.73 -17.62
CA PRO A 125 -14.12 -15.90 -17.21
C PRO A 125 -15.07 -15.77 -18.41
N SER A 126 -16.13 -16.56 -18.36
CA SER A 126 -17.26 -16.42 -19.28
C SER A 126 -18.31 -15.51 -18.64
N PHE A 127 -18.81 -14.55 -19.40
CA PHE A 127 -19.99 -13.77 -19.02
C PHE A 127 -21.04 -13.87 -20.12
N SER A 128 -22.30 -13.67 -19.75
CA SER A 128 -23.42 -13.73 -20.69
C SER A 128 -23.28 -12.64 -21.75
N LEU A 129 -23.17 -13.05 -23.01
CA LEU A 129 -23.14 -12.13 -24.14
C LEU A 129 -24.54 -11.51 -24.35
N PRO A 130 -24.62 -10.22 -24.72
CA PRO A 130 -25.90 -9.59 -25.03
C PRO A 130 -26.57 -10.26 -26.24
N PRO A 131 -27.91 -10.20 -26.35
CA PRO A 131 -28.61 -10.55 -27.56
C PRO A 131 -28.05 -9.78 -28.76
N SER A 132 -27.71 -10.51 -29.84
CA SER A 132 -27.12 -9.92 -31.03
C SER A 132 -28.16 -9.14 -31.85
N THR A 133 -28.40 -7.88 -31.48
CA THR A 133 -29.13 -6.92 -32.31
C THR A 133 -28.16 -6.07 -33.16
N PRO A 134 -28.62 -5.45 -34.26
CA PRO A 134 -27.77 -4.54 -35.03
C PRO A 134 -27.19 -3.40 -34.19
N ALA A 135 -27.98 -2.84 -33.28
CA ALA A 135 -27.54 -1.76 -32.39
C ALA A 135 -26.44 -2.22 -31.41
N VAL A 136 -26.61 -3.40 -30.80
CA VAL A 136 -25.60 -4.00 -29.91
C VAL A 136 -24.30 -4.29 -30.66
N THR A 137 -24.39 -4.83 -31.87
CA THR A 137 -23.21 -5.15 -32.69
C THR A 137 -22.42 -3.88 -33.04
N GLN A 138 -23.12 -2.82 -33.45
CA GLN A 138 -22.51 -1.53 -33.79
C GLN A 138 -21.96 -0.80 -32.56
N TYR A 139 -22.65 -0.90 -31.42
CA TYR A 139 -22.15 -0.41 -30.13
C TYR A 139 -20.81 -1.07 -29.77
N ILE A 140 -20.76 -2.41 -29.78
CA ILE A 140 -19.53 -3.15 -29.48
C ILE A 140 -18.42 -2.75 -30.45
N ALA A 141 -18.69 -2.72 -31.76
CA ALA A 141 -17.69 -2.33 -32.76
C ALA A 141 -17.14 -0.92 -32.54
N SER A 142 -18.01 0.05 -32.21
CA SER A 142 -17.62 1.43 -31.93
C SER A 142 -16.84 1.57 -30.62
N CYS A 143 -17.28 0.85 -29.59
CA CYS A 143 -16.58 0.78 -28.31
C CYS A 143 -15.18 0.18 -28.49
N VAL A 144 -15.06 -0.94 -29.22
CA VAL A 144 -13.76 -1.57 -29.51
C VAL A 144 -12.84 -0.66 -30.30
N ALA A 145 -13.38 0.07 -31.27
CA ALA A 145 -12.60 1.06 -32.01
C ALA A 145 -12.06 2.19 -31.11
N SER A 146 -12.73 2.48 -29.99
CA SER A 146 -12.33 3.52 -29.04
C SER A 146 -11.42 3.02 -27.92
N THR A 147 -11.66 1.82 -27.39
CA THR A 147 -10.97 1.30 -26.19
C THR A 147 -9.91 0.25 -26.52
N GLY A 148 -10.04 -0.44 -27.64
CA GLY A 148 -9.23 -1.61 -27.98
C GLY A 148 -9.60 -2.89 -27.22
N ASP A 149 -10.62 -2.88 -26.36
CA ASP A 149 -11.00 -4.02 -25.52
C ASP A 149 -12.37 -4.58 -25.87
N GLU A 150 -12.37 -5.66 -26.66
CA GLU A 150 -13.58 -6.37 -27.08
C GLU A 150 -14.36 -6.97 -25.92
N ARG A 151 -13.67 -7.52 -24.91
CA ARG A 151 -14.35 -8.20 -23.81
C ARG A 151 -15.01 -7.18 -22.89
N PHE A 152 -14.36 -6.06 -22.63
CA PHE A 152 -14.98 -4.95 -21.89
C PHE A 152 -16.22 -4.45 -22.60
N CYS A 153 -16.13 -4.18 -23.91
CA CYS A 153 -17.26 -3.69 -24.69
C CYS A 153 -18.43 -4.69 -24.75
N GLN A 154 -18.15 -5.99 -24.79
CA GLN A 154 -19.18 -7.04 -24.71
C GLN A 154 -19.84 -7.08 -23.33
N CYS A 155 -19.05 -6.99 -22.25
CA CYS A 155 -19.57 -6.98 -20.88
C CYS A 155 -20.47 -5.76 -20.65
N ASP A 156 -19.97 -4.58 -21.01
CA ASP A 156 -20.67 -3.32 -20.83
C ASP A 156 -21.94 -3.23 -21.68
N ALA A 157 -21.92 -3.74 -22.92
CA ALA A 157 -23.12 -3.91 -23.73
C ALA A 157 -24.13 -4.86 -23.06
N GLY A 158 -23.66 -6.00 -22.53
CA GLY A 158 -24.45 -6.96 -21.76
C GLY A 158 -25.19 -6.30 -20.60
N ARG A 159 -24.46 -5.59 -19.74
CA ARG A 159 -25.01 -4.84 -18.60
C ARG A 159 -26.05 -3.83 -19.03
N LYS A 160 -25.72 -2.96 -20.01
CA LYS A 160 -26.66 -1.96 -20.54
C LYS A 160 -27.94 -2.58 -21.10
N THR A 161 -27.85 -3.69 -21.83
CA THR A 161 -29.04 -4.40 -22.36
C THR A 161 -29.90 -5.05 -21.28
N SER A 162 -29.36 -5.32 -20.09
CA SER A 162 -30.16 -5.83 -18.95
C SER A 162 -31.08 -4.77 -18.35
N HIS A 163 -30.74 -3.49 -18.52
CA HIS A 163 -31.49 -2.35 -17.99
C HIS A 163 -32.42 -1.69 -19.04
N LEU A 164 -32.11 -1.89 -20.33
CA LEU A 164 -32.75 -1.20 -21.44
C LEU A 164 -33.55 -2.14 -22.33
N THR A 165 -34.64 -1.63 -22.89
CA THR A 165 -35.25 -2.26 -24.07
C THR A 165 -34.37 -2.06 -25.30
N ASP A 166 -34.51 -2.92 -26.32
CA ASP A 166 -33.75 -2.79 -27.59
C ASP A 166 -33.84 -1.37 -28.19
N ARG A 167 -35.02 -0.75 -28.14
CA ARG A 167 -35.24 0.61 -28.65
C ARG A 167 -34.60 1.69 -27.80
N GLU A 168 -34.57 1.52 -26.48
CA GLU A 168 -33.87 2.45 -25.59
C GLU A 168 -32.35 2.34 -25.77
N PHE A 169 -31.83 1.12 -25.93
CA PHE A 169 -30.42 0.86 -26.21
C PHE A 169 -30.00 1.49 -27.55
N GLU A 170 -30.76 1.27 -28.62
CA GLU A 170 -30.46 1.86 -29.93
C GLU A 170 -30.48 3.40 -29.88
N ALA A 171 -31.47 4.01 -29.22
CA ALA A 171 -31.53 5.46 -29.06
C ALA A 171 -30.34 6.01 -28.26
N TYR A 172 -29.96 5.31 -27.18
CA TYR A 172 -28.80 5.65 -26.36
C TYR A 172 -27.51 5.61 -27.20
N TYR A 173 -27.26 4.51 -27.91
CA TYR A 173 -26.09 4.35 -28.78
C TYR A 173 -25.99 5.45 -29.84
N ARG A 174 -27.06 5.66 -30.61
CA ARG A 174 -27.12 6.69 -31.66
C ARG A 174 -26.88 8.11 -31.14
N SER A 175 -27.19 8.36 -29.87
CA SER A 175 -26.97 9.67 -29.26
C SER A 175 -25.50 10.10 -29.23
N PHE A 176 -24.55 9.16 -29.32
CA PHE A 176 -23.12 9.44 -29.34
C PHE A 176 -22.33 8.78 -30.47
N SER A 177 -22.89 7.85 -31.26
CA SER A 177 -22.20 7.25 -32.41
C SER A 177 -22.29 8.11 -33.68
N ASP A 178 -23.39 8.83 -33.84
CA ASP A 178 -23.73 9.51 -35.09
C ASP A 178 -23.23 10.96 -35.08
N TYR A 179 -21.91 11.15 -34.91
CA TYR A 179 -21.22 12.45 -34.99
C TYR A 179 -20.54 12.72 -36.35
N GLY A 180 -20.81 11.91 -37.37
CA GLY A 180 -20.23 12.11 -38.70
C GLY A 180 -20.95 13.19 -39.52
N GLY A 181 -20.28 14.31 -39.81
CA GLY A 181 -20.78 15.36 -40.72
C GLY A 181 -20.44 16.79 -40.28
N ASP A 182 -21.00 17.77 -40.99
CA ASP A 182 -20.98 19.19 -40.58
C ASP A 182 -21.57 19.36 -39.17
N ALA A 183 -21.22 20.45 -38.48
CA ALA A 183 -21.74 20.76 -37.16
C ALA A 183 -23.26 21.00 -37.19
N LEU A 184 -24.05 19.93 -37.01
CA LEU A 184 -25.50 19.97 -36.91
C LEU A 184 -25.94 20.50 -35.54
N SER A 185 -27.05 21.22 -35.51
CA SER A 185 -27.71 21.59 -34.26
C SER A 185 -28.29 20.36 -33.54
N GLN A 186 -28.51 20.47 -32.23
CA GLN A 186 -29.14 19.39 -31.43
C GLN A 186 -30.48 18.94 -32.04
N ASP A 187 -31.33 19.87 -32.48
CA ASP A 187 -32.63 19.56 -33.09
C ASP A 187 -32.50 18.80 -34.42
N GLU A 188 -31.47 19.10 -35.22
CA GLU A 188 -31.17 18.39 -36.46
C GLU A 188 -30.64 16.99 -36.19
N LEU A 189 -29.79 16.83 -35.16
CA LEU A 189 -29.29 15.52 -34.71
C LEU A 189 -30.44 14.65 -34.20
N SER A 190 -31.31 15.16 -33.34
CA SER A 190 -32.47 14.41 -32.82
C SER A 190 -33.44 14.00 -33.93
N ARG A 191 -33.68 14.87 -34.92
CA ARG A 191 -34.50 14.53 -36.08
C ARG A 191 -33.87 13.44 -36.92
N SER A 192 -32.60 13.58 -37.30
CA SER A 192 -31.89 12.61 -38.13
C SER A 192 -31.80 11.24 -37.46
N ARG A 193 -31.46 11.20 -36.17
CA ARG A 193 -31.36 9.97 -35.38
C ARG A 193 -32.73 9.33 -35.14
N GLY A 194 -33.76 10.15 -34.93
CA GLY A 194 -35.14 9.68 -34.85
C GLY A 194 -35.62 9.05 -36.16
N GLU A 195 -35.37 9.69 -37.30
CA GLU A 195 -35.72 9.18 -38.63
C GLU A 195 -35.07 7.82 -38.90
N ALA A 196 -33.80 7.64 -38.51
CA ALA A 196 -33.09 6.36 -38.61
C ALA A 196 -33.74 5.23 -37.80
N MET A 197 -34.51 5.57 -36.76
CA MET A 197 -35.27 4.64 -35.92
C MET A 197 -36.77 4.55 -36.31
N GLY A 198 -37.20 5.26 -37.35
CA GLY A 198 -38.60 5.39 -37.74
C GLY A 198 -39.44 6.17 -36.71
N LEU A 199 -38.84 7.16 -36.05
CA LEU A 199 -39.44 8.02 -35.02
C LEU A 199 -39.32 9.50 -35.42
N GLY A 200 -40.15 10.34 -34.81
CA GLY A 200 -39.91 11.80 -34.80
C GLY A 200 -38.85 12.18 -33.76
N ALA A 201 -38.31 13.41 -33.86
CA ALA A 201 -37.32 13.95 -32.92
C ALA A 201 -37.73 13.80 -31.44
N GLU A 202 -38.96 14.21 -31.11
CA GLU A 202 -39.50 14.09 -29.75
C GLU A 202 -39.54 12.63 -29.24
N GLY A 203 -39.86 11.68 -30.13
CA GLY A 203 -39.89 10.27 -29.80
C GLY A 203 -38.49 9.70 -29.53
N PHE A 204 -37.49 10.17 -30.28
CA PHE A 204 -36.08 9.85 -30.06
C PHE A 204 -35.57 10.43 -28.74
N ASP A 205 -35.77 11.73 -28.50
CA ASP A 205 -35.34 12.41 -27.29
C ASP A 205 -35.95 11.76 -26.04
N ALA A 206 -37.23 11.38 -26.11
CA ALA A 206 -37.90 10.68 -25.03
C ALA A 206 -37.29 9.28 -24.75
N LEU A 207 -36.89 8.54 -25.78
CA LEU A 207 -36.20 7.24 -25.60
C LEU A 207 -34.81 7.43 -25.01
N GLN A 208 -34.02 8.36 -25.55
CA GLN A 208 -32.68 8.67 -25.04
C GLN A 208 -32.73 9.11 -23.58
N ALA A 209 -33.65 9.99 -23.22
CA ALA A 209 -33.83 10.45 -21.84
C ALA A 209 -34.20 9.30 -20.91
N ARG A 210 -35.13 8.43 -21.31
CA ARG A 210 -35.48 7.22 -20.54
C ARG A 210 -34.28 6.29 -20.37
N ALA A 211 -33.52 6.05 -21.43
CA ALA A 211 -32.33 5.21 -21.37
C ALA A 211 -31.28 5.78 -20.41
N ARG A 212 -30.97 7.07 -20.52
CA ARG A 212 -30.02 7.75 -19.61
C ARG A 212 -30.49 7.70 -18.17
N ASN A 213 -31.77 7.93 -17.91
CA ASN A 213 -32.32 7.85 -16.55
C ASN A 213 -32.25 6.43 -15.95
N LYS A 214 -32.41 5.39 -16.78
CA LYS A 214 -32.27 3.99 -16.35
C LYS A 214 -30.82 3.58 -16.11
N LEU A 215 -29.88 4.08 -16.92
CA LEU A 215 -28.46 3.75 -16.78
C LEU A 215 -27.73 4.57 -15.72
N ALA A 216 -28.15 5.82 -15.47
CA ALA A 216 -27.48 6.73 -14.53
C ALA A 216 -27.20 6.12 -13.14
N PRO A 217 -28.15 5.42 -12.47
CA PRO A 217 -27.87 4.82 -11.17
C PRO A 217 -26.97 3.57 -11.22
N HIS A 218 -26.63 3.06 -12.41
CA HIS A 218 -25.85 1.84 -12.59
C HIS A 218 -24.49 2.07 -13.27
N ALA A 219 -24.24 3.27 -13.81
CA ALA A 219 -23.09 3.54 -14.67
C ALA A 219 -21.74 3.17 -14.01
N GLU A 220 -21.51 3.65 -12.78
CA GLU A 220 -20.28 3.35 -12.03
C GLU A 220 -20.20 1.86 -11.64
N THR A 221 -21.31 1.29 -11.15
CA THR A 221 -21.37 -0.12 -10.74
C THR A 221 -21.13 -1.09 -11.89
N ASP A 222 -21.68 -0.81 -13.08
CA ASP A 222 -21.50 -1.61 -14.29
C ASP A 222 -20.06 -1.53 -14.81
N GLU A 223 -19.45 -0.33 -14.77
CA GLU A 223 -18.06 -0.12 -15.16
C GLU A 223 -17.10 -0.86 -14.22
N LEU A 224 -17.31 -0.73 -12.90
CA LEU A 224 -16.52 -1.43 -11.89
C LEU A 224 -16.68 -2.96 -12.00
N TYR A 225 -17.91 -3.44 -12.22
CA TYR A 225 -18.17 -4.86 -12.46
C TYR A 225 -17.41 -5.38 -13.69
N CYS A 226 -17.52 -4.71 -14.85
CA CYS A 226 -16.84 -5.15 -16.06
C CYS A 226 -15.32 -5.07 -15.93
N SER A 227 -14.80 -4.04 -15.26
CA SER A 227 -13.38 -3.93 -14.94
C SER A 227 -12.94 -5.09 -14.03
N ALA A 228 -13.70 -5.41 -12.98
CA ALA A 228 -13.38 -6.49 -12.05
C ALA A 228 -13.48 -7.90 -12.64
N VAL A 229 -14.41 -8.13 -13.57
CA VAL A 229 -14.50 -9.41 -14.29
C VAL A 229 -13.30 -9.62 -15.21
N LEU A 230 -12.75 -8.54 -15.77
CA LEU A 230 -11.80 -8.63 -16.88
C LEU A 230 -10.36 -8.27 -16.53
N TRP A 231 -10.09 -7.61 -15.40
CA TRP A 231 -8.75 -7.09 -15.09
C TRP A 231 -7.67 -8.19 -15.19
N ALA A 232 -7.98 -9.39 -14.69
CA ALA A 232 -7.06 -10.52 -14.68
C ALA A 232 -6.88 -11.22 -16.05
N ASP A 233 -7.57 -10.78 -17.11
CA ASP A 233 -7.46 -11.38 -18.44
C ASP A 233 -6.11 -11.13 -19.11
N ASN A 234 -5.41 -10.07 -18.67
CA ASN A 234 -4.12 -9.66 -19.22
C ASN A 234 -2.96 -9.93 -18.24
N GLU A 235 -3.26 -10.52 -17.09
CA GLU A 235 -2.26 -10.86 -16.07
C GLU A 235 -1.69 -12.25 -16.34
N PRO A 236 -0.36 -12.45 -16.25
CA PRO A 236 0.26 -13.76 -16.48
C PRO A 236 -0.16 -14.80 -15.42
N GLY A 237 -0.65 -14.34 -14.27
CA GLY A 237 -0.94 -15.16 -13.10
C GLY A 237 0.32 -15.61 -12.38
N VAL A 238 0.13 -16.15 -11.17
CA VAL A 238 1.23 -16.67 -10.34
C VAL A 238 0.94 -18.11 -9.91
N ASP A 239 1.99 -18.82 -9.51
CA ASP A 239 1.87 -20.21 -9.07
C ASP A 239 1.19 -20.34 -7.69
N ALA A 240 0.81 -21.56 -7.32
CA ALA A 240 0.09 -21.81 -6.07
C ALA A 240 0.89 -21.45 -4.81
N LYS A 241 2.23 -21.48 -4.86
CA LYS A 241 3.08 -21.12 -3.74
C LYS A 241 3.08 -19.60 -3.54
N THR A 242 3.25 -18.83 -4.61
CA THR A 242 3.19 -17.36 -4.57
C THR A 242 1.81 -16.87 -4.12
N ARG A 243 0.72 -17.57 -4.48
CA ARG A 243 -0.63 -17.23 -3.99
C ARG A 243 -0.80 -17.39 -2.47
N LEU A 244 0.01 -18.20 -1.79
CA LEU A 244 -0.04 -18.31 -0.32
C LEU A 244 0.38 -17.00 0.36
N ASP A 245 1.29 -16.25 -0.28
CA ASP A 245 1.73 -14.93 0.19
C ASP A 245 0.81 -13.82 -0.34
N ALA A 246 -0.25 -14.15 -1.07
CA ALA A 246 -1.28 -13.24 -1.56
C ALA A 246 -0.72 -11.99 -2.28
N GLY A 247 0.38 -12.16 -3.02
CA GLY A 247 1.05 -11.09 -3.76
C GLY A 247 1.86 -10.11 -2.92
N PHE A 248 2.07 -10.39 -1.62
CA PHE A 248 2.99 -9.66 -0.77
C PHE A 248 4.42 -10.20 -0.87
N GLU A 249 5.37 -9.39 -0.38
CA GLU A 249 6.76 -9.82 -0.26
C GLU A 249 6.89 -11.10 0.60
N PRO A 250 7.80 -12.02 0.24
CA PRO A 250 7.97 -13.27 0.98
C PRO A 250 8.16 -13.04 2.47
N GLY A 251 7.36 -13.73 3.30
CA GLY A 251 7.44 -13.64 4.75
C GLY A 251 6.62 -12.51 5.38
N LEU A 252 6.13 -11.51 4.63
CA LEU A 252 5.29 -10.44 5.19
C LEU A 252 3.99 -10.97 5.80
N VAL A 253 3.33 -11.91 5.11
CA VAL A 253 2.09 -12.53 5.62
C VAL A 253 2.35 -13.29 6.93
N ALA A 254 3.55 -13.85 7.09
CA ALA A 254 3.97 -14.58 8.29
C ALA A 254 4.38 -13.65 9.44
N THR A 255 5.00 -12.50 9.16
CA THR A 255 5.31 -11.49 10.19
C THR A 255 4.04 -10.80 10.71
N LEU A 256 3.04 -10.63 9.83
CA LEU A 256 1.73 -10.08 10.17
C LEU A 256 0.72 -11.15 10.59
N ALA A 257 1.06 -12.44 10.52
CA ALA A 257 0.22 -13.48 11.09
C ALA A 257 0.12 -13.24 12.59
N PRO A 258 -1.06 -13.43 13.20
CA PRO A 258 -1.15 -13.41 14.65
C PRO A 258 -0.23 -14.53 15.16
N GLN A 259 0.99 -14.17 15.55
CA GLN A 259 1.77 -15.02 16.42
C GLN A 259 0.85 -15.30 17.60
N ALA A 260 0.69 -16.57 17.95
CA ALA A 260 -0.05 -16.94 19.15
C ALA A 260 0.44 -16.00 20.25
N GLN A 261 -0.41 -15.07 20.68
CA GLN A 261 -0.04 -14.09 21.67
C GLN A 261 0.35 -14.92 22.88
N VAL A 262 1.66 -15.09 23.10
CA VAL A 262 2.17 -15.23 24.44
C VAL A 262 1.79 -13.90 25.04
N SER A 263 0.62 -13.86 25.67
CA SER A 263 0.13 -12.70 26.38
C SER A 263 1.20 -12.39 27.42
N LYS A 264 2.17 -11.53 27.06
CA LYS A 264 2.98 -10.86 28.06
C LYS A 264 1.94 -10.11 28.89
N PRO A 265 1.87 -10.37 30.21
CA PRO A 265 0.88 -9.70 31.05
C PRO A 265 1.00 -8.20 30.81
N GLU A 266 -0.12 -7.56 30.49
CA GLU A 266 -0.16 -6.12 30.27
C GLU A 266 0.48 -5.44 31.50
N PRO A 267 1.52 -4.61 31.33
CA PRO A 267 2.19 -4.00 32.46
C PRO A 267 1.18 -3.16 33.25
N ALA A 268 1.00 -3.52 34.53
CA ALA A 268 -0.15 -3.04 35.32
C ALA A 268 -0.03 -1.55 35.73
N THR A 269 1.17 -0.97 35.64
CA THR A 269 1.46 0.40 36.10
C THR A 269 2.19 1.23 35.04
N PRO A 270 2.07 2.57 35.07
CA PRO A 270 2.86 3.46 34.20
C PRO A 270 4.38 3.23 34.29
N GLU A 271 4.88 2.87 35.48
CA GLU A 271 6.30 2.53 35.70
C GLU A 271 6.70 1.25 34.98
N ASP A 272 5.87 0.21 35.05
CA ASP A 272 6.14 -1.04 34.33
C ASP A 272 6.06 -0.84 32.81
N LYS A 273 5.13 0.00 32.34
CA LYS A 273 5.07 0.40 30.93
C LYS A 273 6.35 1.15 30.51
N ALA A 274 6.84 2.06 31.34
CA ALA A 274 8.08 2.80 31.08
C ALA A 274 9.31 1.87 30.99
N ARG A 275 9.42 0.88 31.89
CA ARG A 275 10.47 -0.16 31.86
C ARG A 275 10.47 -0.94 30.56
N VAL A 276 9.28 -1.39 30.14
CA VAL A 276 9.12 -2.17 28.91
C VAL A 276 9.50 -1.33 27.69
N ILE A 277 9.05 -0.08 27.60
CA ILE A 277 9.38 0.82 26.49
C ILE A 277 10.89 1.02 26.39
N VAL A 278 11.56 1.30 27.51
CA VAL A 278 13.02 1.52 27.52
C VAL A 278 13.79 0.27 27.11
N ALA A 279 13.42 -0.89 27.64
CA ALA A 279 14.08 -2.15 27.31
C ALA A 279 13.86 -2.56 25.85
N ASP A 280 12.60 -2.51 25.38
CA ASP A 280 12.24 -2.95 24.04
C ASP A 280 12.72 -1.96 22.97
N SER A 281 12.67 -0.64 23.23
CA SER A 281 13.21 0.36 22.28
C SER A 281 14.72 0.24 22.16
N CYS A 282 15.44 0.00 23.27
CA CYS A 282 16.89 -0.19 23.21
C CYS A 282 17.29 -1.35 22.29
N ALA A 283 16.60 -2.49 22.40
CA ALA A 283 16.85 -3.64 21.55
C ALA A 283 16.40 -3.41 20.10
N ALA A 284 15.25 -2.75 19.90
CA ALA A 284 14.74 -2.40 18.57
C ALA A 284 15.67 -1.43 17.83
N ASP A 285 16.40 -0.58 18.55
CA ASP A 285 17.41 0.33 18.02
C ASP A 285 18.75 -0.36 17.70
N GLY A 286 18.80 -1.71 17.74
CA GLY A 286 19.96 -2.50 17.35
C GLY A 286 21.07 -2.57 18.40
N ASN A 287 20.83 -2.13 19.64
CA ASN A 287 21.84 -2.15 20.68
C ASN A 287 22.04 -3.56 21.26
N SER A 288 23.27 -3.84 21.72
CA SER A 288 23.61 -5.12 22.33
C SER A 288 22.84 -5.37 23.63
N PRO A 289 22.62 -6.64 24.03
CA PRO A 289 22.03 -6.98 25.32
C PRO A 289 22.80 -6.39 26.52
N GLN A 290 24.12 -6.26 26.40
CA GLN A 290 24.97 -5.67 27.43
C GLN A 290 24.70 -4.16 27.57
N TYR A 291 24.64 -3.45 26.45
CA TYR A 291 24.29 -2.03 26.43
C TYR A 291 22.87 -1.83 26.99
N CYS A 292 21.89 -2.60 26.54
CA CYS A 292 20.51 -2.45 27.01
C CYS A 292 20.32 -2.78 28.49
N ALA A 293 21.07 -3.74 29.04
CA ALA A 293 21.06 -4.01 30.47
C ALA A 293 21.64 -2.82 31.27
N CYS A 294 22.75 -2.23 30.80
CA CYS A 294 23.33 -1.04 31.41
C CYS A 294 22.40 0.17 31.32
N TYR A 295 21.85 0.45 30.15
CA TYR A 295 20.93 1.56 29.89
C TYR A 295 19.65 1.44 30.75
N SER A 296 19.09 0.23 30.85
CA SER A 296 17.93 -0.04 31.72
C SER A 296 18.26 0.17 33.20
N ALA A 297 19.47 -0.17 33.64
CA ALA A 297 19.91 0.07 35.02
C ALA A 297 20.11 1.57 35.32
N GLU A 298 20.65 2.33 34.36
CA GLU A 298 20.73 3.79 34.50
C GLU A 298 19.34 4.43 34.53
N PHE A 299 18.41 3.96 33.69
CA PHE A 299 17.01 4.42 33.71
C PHE A 299 16.35 4.19 35.07
N GLU A 300 16.53 3.01 35.67
CA GLU A 300 16.02 2.72 37.02
C GLU A 300 16.57 3.70 38.07
N ALA A 301 17.89 3.92 38.07
CA ALA A 301 18.57 4.71 39.10
C ALA A 301 18.37 6.23 38.93
N ARG A 302 18.30 6.70 37.68
CA ARG A 302 18.34 8.14 37.36
C ARG A 302 16.96 8.71 37.04
N VAL A 303 16.04 7.89 36.53
CA VAL A 303 14.71 8.33 36.12
C VAL A 303 13.64 7.76 37.05
N LEU A 304 13.46 6.44 37.11
CA LEU A 304 12.36 5.83 37.88
C LEU A 304 12.43 6.18 39.37
N GLN A 305 13.59 6.09 40.00
CA GLN A 305 13.75 6.43 41.43
C GLN A 305 13.59 7.91 41.75
N LYS A 306 13.73 8.80 40.76
CA LYS A 306 13.69 10.26 40.95
C LYS A 306 12.40 10.90 40.43
N ALA A 307 11.61 10.16 39.65
CA ALA A 307 10.36 10.63 39.07
C ALA A 307 9.38 11.08 40.17
N ALA A 308 8.83 12.29 40.00
CA ALA A 308 7.84 12.83 40.94
C ALA A 308 6.50 12.08 40.91
N SER A 309 6.24 11.32 39.84
CA SER A 309 5.09 10.42 39.71
C SER A 309 5.39 9.29 38.71
N PRO A 310 4.61 8.18 38.76
CA PRO A 310 4.69 7.10 37.76
C PRO A 310 4.55 7.58 36.32
N ASN A 311 3.71 8.61 36.10
CA ASN A 311 3.47 9.20 34.79
C ASN A 311 4.64 10.04 34.29
N VAL A 312 5.44 10.64 35.18
CA VAL A 312 6.66 11.35 34.80
C VAL A 312 7.69 10.38 34.23
N ALA A 313 7.83 9.18 34.82
CA ALA A 313 8.72 8.14 34.28
C ALA A 313 8.24 7.62 32.92
N LEU A 314 6.93 7.42 32.75
CA LEU A 314 6.34 7.01 31.47
C LEU A 314 6.50 8.10 30.39
N ALA A 315 6.24 9.36 30.73
CA ALA A 315 6.44 10.49 29.83
C ALA A 315 7.91 10.63 29.41
N TRP A 316 8.82 10.45 30.36
CA TRP A 316 10.25 10.42 30.09
C TRP A 316 10.59 9.31 29.11
N ALA A 317 10.10 8.08 29.31
CA ALA A 317 10.37 6.95 28.42
C ALA A 317 9.87 7.21 26.98
N LEU A 318 8.71 7.86 26.82
CA LEU A 318 8.14 8.22 25.51
C LEU A 318 8.92 9.33 24.78
N MET A 319 9.64 10.18 25.51
CA MET A 319 10.45 11.28 24.97
C MET A 319 11.92 10.90 24.76
N GLY A 320 12.48 10.15 25.72
CA GLY A 320 13.91 9.84 25.78
C GLY A 320 14.32 8.57 25.06
N THR A 321 13.35 7.82 24.54
CA THR A 321 13.61 6.71 23.61
C THR A 321 13.13 7.10 22.21
N SER A 322 13.68 6.43 21.21
CA SER A 322 13.19 6.47 19.82
C SER A 322 11.69 6.13 19.73
N GLY A 323 11.20 5.30 20.65
CA GLY A 323 9.87 4.73 20.61
C GLY A 323 9.73 3.64 19.55
N SER A 324 10.84 3.12 19.01
CA SER A 324 10.89 2.10 17.96
C SER A 324 10.14 0.81 18.33
N SER A 325 9.96 0.55 19.63
CA SER A 325 9.18 -0.60 20.12
C SER A 325 7.67 -0.35 20.20
N LEU A 326 7.21 0.86 19.94
CA LEU A 326 5.80 1.24 20.00
C LEU A 326 5.27 1.58 18.61
N SER A 327 4.05 1.16 18.32
CA SER A 327 3.32 1.77 17.20
C SER A 327 3.05 3.26 17.46
N SER A 328 2.91 4.07 16.40
CA SER A 328 2.48 5.48 16.50
C SER A 328 1.24 5.64 17.39
N ASN A 329 0.33 4.66 17.33
CA ASN A 329 -0.92 4.62 18.08
C ASN A 329 -0.73 4.38 19.56
N GLU A 330 0.08 3.38 19.94
CA GLU A 330 0.40 3.12 21.34
C GLU A 330 1.13 4.31 21.93
N ARG A 331 2.11 4.86 21.21
CA ARG A 331 2.85 6.06 21.64
C ARG A 331 1.92 7.23 21.87
N MET A 332 1.02 7.51 20.94
CA MET A 332 0.07 8.61 21.05
C MET A 332 -0.96 8.39 22.17
N ASN A 333 -1.55 7.20 22.28
CA ASN A 333 -2.51 6.87 23.34
C ASN A 333 -1.86 7.02 24.72
N LEU A 334 -0.63 6.52 24.89
CA LEU A 334 0.13 6.69 26.13
C LEU A 334 0.43 8.17 26.38
N THR A 335 0.85 8.92 25.37
CA THR A 335 1.13 10.36 25.48
C THR A 335 -0.12 11.14 25.90
N GLN A 336 -1.29 10.85 25.32
CA GLN A 336 -2.56 11.49 25.67
C GLN A 336 -3.11 11.07 27.04
N SER A 337 -2.75 9.87 27.51
CA SER A 337 -3.16 9.38 28.84
C SER A 337 -2.44 10.08 30.00
N ILE A 338 -1.35 10.80 29.72
CA ILE A 338 -0.50 11.46 30.71
C ILE A 338 -0.91 12.94 30.87
N PRO A 339 -1.05 13.44 32.10
CA PRO A 339 -1.31 14.87 32.35
C PRO A 339 -0.21 15.78 31.78
N GLN A 340 -0.61 16.94 31.23
CA GLN A 340 0.32 17.94 30.67
C GLN A 340 1.42 18.38 31.66
N SER A 341 1.12 18.45 32.96
CA SER A 341 2.09 18.80 34.00
C SER A 341 3.20 17.76 34.15
N ASP A 342 2.88 16.48 33.94
CA ASP A 342 3.83 15.38 34.03
C ASP A 342 4.75 15.36 32.81
N HIS A 343 4.23 15.72 31.62
CA HIS A 343 5.06 15.94 30.42
C HIS A 343 6.11 17.03 30.61
N GLN A 344 5.72 18.16 31.20
CA GLN A 344 6.66 19.26 31.47
C GLN A 344 7.72 18.86 32.49
N THR A 345 7.33 18.13 33.55
CA THR A 345 8.25 17.64 34.58
C THR A 345 9.21 16.60 34.01
N ALA A 346 8.72 15.70 33.16
CA ALA A 346 9.53 14.72 32.46
C ALA A 346 10.50 15.38 31.46
N GLY A 347 10.11 16.48 30.81
CA GLY A 347 11.01 17.24 29.92
C GLY A 347 12.20 17.85 30.67
N MET A 348 11.98 18.36 31.89
CA MET A 348 13.07 18.83 32.74
C MET A 348 13.97 17.67 33.19
N MET A 349 13.38 16.55 33.60
CA MET A 349 14.12 15.35 33.97
C MET A 349 14.93 14.79 32.80
N PHE A 350 14.40 14.85 31.58
CA PHE A 350 15.10 14.42 30.37
C PHE A 350 16.37 15.22 30.14
N ILE A 351 16.31 16.55 30.29
CA ILE A 351 17.50 17.42 30.18
C ILE A 351 18.57 17.04 31.23
N GLU A 352 18.15 16.71 32.46
CA GLU A 352 19.06 16.31 33.55
C GLU A 352 19.67 14.91 33.37
N THR A 353 19.16 14.13 32.42
CA THR A 353 19.58 12.74 32.15
C THR A 353 19.94 12.51 30.68
N MET A 354 20.33 13.56 29.93
CA MET A 354 20.68 13.41 28.51
C MET A 354 21.95 12.58 28.28
N ASP A 355 22.85 12.56 29.25
CA ASP A 355 24.10 11.77 29.28
C ASP A 355 23.86 10.29 29.65
N MET A 356 22.60 9.86 29.80
CA MET A 356 22.28 8.48 30.14
C MET A 356 22.68 7.54 28.99
N GLY A 357 23.43 6.50 29.30
CA GLY A 357 24.00 5.58 28.32
C GLY A 357 25.43 5.89 27.86
N GLU A 358 25.99 7.08 28.18
CA GLU A 358 27.38 7.42 27.82
C GLU A 358 28.42 6.48 28.45
N ASN A 359 28.09 5.87 29.59
CA ASN A 359 28.95 4.91 30.28
C ASN A 359 28.64 3.45 29.90
N CYS A 360 27.66 3.22 29.01
CA CYS A 360 27.29 1.89 28.56
C CYS A 360 28.09 1.50 27.32
N SER A 361 28.62 0.28 27.31
CA SER A 361 29.39 -0.27 26.18
C SER A 361 28.56 -1.29 25.41
N GLN A 362 28.77 -1.35 24.09
CA GLN A 362 28.18 -2.38 23.22
C GLN A 362 28.78 -3.79 23.44
N GLY A 363 29.75 -3.92 24.35
CA GLY A 363 30.50 -5.15 24.54
C GLY A 363 31.59 -5.33 23.49
N ALA A 364 32.33 -6.43 23.57
CA ALA A 364 33.24 -6.81 22.49
C ALA A 364 32.41 -7.14 21.24
N PRO A 365 32.81 -6.68 20.03
CA PRO A 365 32.12 -7.05 18.81
C PRO A 365 32.05 -8.58 18.74
N ALA A 366 30.87 -9.12 18.48
CA ALA A 366 30.78 -10.53 18.12
C ALA A 366 31.69 -10.74 16.90
N GLU A 367 32.52 -11.80 16.90
CA GLU A 367 33.24 -12.21 15.69
C GLU A 367 32.20 -12.37 14.58
N ALA A 368 32.15 -11.40 13.66
CA ALA A 368 31.20 -11.42 12.58
C ALA A 368 31.49 -12.64 11.69
N GLU A 369 30.47 -13.46 11.44
CA GLU A 369 30.61 -14.56 10.50
C GLU A 369 30.82 -13.94 9.12
N ARG A 370 32.04 -14.08 8.56
CA ARG A 370 32.35 -13.54 7.22
C ARG A 370 31.29 -13.99 6.21
N LEU A 371 30.82 -13.05 5.39
CA LEU A 371 29.93 -13.31 4.27
C LEU A 371 30.60 -14.34 3.35
N LYS A 372 29.83 -15.32 2.88
CA LYS A 372 30.35 -16.41 2.06
C LYS A 372 30.26 -16.04 0.58
N GLY A 373 31.34 -16.28 -0.15
CA GLY A 373 31.40 -16.08 -1.61
C GLY A 373 32.64 -15.32 -2.07
N THR A 374 32.68 -15.02 -3.37
CA THR A 374 33.66 -14.13 -4.00
C THR A 374 33.45 -12.68 -3.53
N PRO A 375 34.46 -11.79 -3.65
CA PRO A 375 34.30 -10.38 -3.30
C PRO A 375 33.11 -9.71 -4.00
N ARG A 376 32.83 -10.10 -5.25
CA ARG A 376 31.66 -9.61 -5.99
C ARG A 376 30.35 -10.02 -5.33
N GLU A 377 30.22 -11.29 -4.94
CA GLU A 377 29.01 -11.82 -4.30
C GLU A 377 28.80 -11.22 -2.91
N ARG A 378 29.87 -11.02 -2.13
CA ARG A 378 29.82 -10.35 -0.82
C ARG A 378 29.38 -8.89 -0.96
N MET A 379 29.95 -8.15 -1.92
CA MET A 379 29.55 -6.77 -2.22
C MET A 379 28.11 -6.67 -2.72
N MET A 380 27.63 -7.66 -3.48
CA MET A 380 26.24 -7.73 -3.96
C MET A 380 25.28 -7.92 -2.78
N GLN A 381 25.61 -8.80 -1.84
CA GLN A 381 24.81 -9.01 -0.63
C GLN A 381 24.72 -7.72 0.20
N ILE A 382 25.83 -7.00 0.37
CA ILE A 382 25.86 -5.71 1.07
C ILE A 382 25.00 -4.68 0.33
N CYS A 383 25.18 -4.52 -0.99
CA CYS A 383 24.47 -3.53 -1.79
C CYS A 383 22.95 -3.74 -1.78
N VAL A 384 22.49 -4.99 -2.01
CA VAL A 384 21.06 -5.31 -1.99
C VAL A 384 20.47 -5.14 -0.58
N ALA A 385 21.22 -5.48 0.47
CA ALA A 385 20.78 -5.30 1.85
C ALA A 385 20.62 -3.83 2.26
N GLU A 386 21.33 -2.91 1.59
CA GLU A 386 21.22 -1.45 1.79
C GLU A 386 20.05 -0.82 1.01
N ASN A 387 19.07 -1.63 0.56
CA ASN A 387 17.87 -1.25 -0.20
C ASN A 387 18.12 -0.73 -1.64
N GLU A 388 19.18 -1.20 -2.29
CA GLU A 388 19.44 -0.90 -3.69
C GLU A 388 18.91 -2.02 -4.62
N ASP A 389 18.44 -1.64 -5.81
CA ASP A 389 17.93 -2.59 -6.83
C ASP A 389 19.04 -3.53 -7.30
N GLU A 390 18.74 -4.83 -7.43
CA GLU A 390 19.74 -5.86 -7.78
C GLU A 390 20.42 -5.57 -9.14
N ALA A 391 19.71 -5.01 -10.12
CA ALA A 391 20.30 -4.66 -11.41
C ALA A 391 21.17 -3.39 -11.33
N LEU A 392 20.81 -2.45 -10.45
CA LEU A 392 21.65 -1.29 -10.13
C LEU A 392 22.93 -1.72 -9.42
N CYS A 393 22.83 -2.61 -8.42
CA CYS A 393 23.96 -3.20 -7.72
C CYS A 393 24.89 -3.96 -8.66
N ASP A 394 24.36 -4.80 -9.56
CA ASP A 394 25.15 -5.56 -10.53
C ASP A 394 25.95 -4.64 -11.47
N CYS A 395 25.32 -3.54 -11.93
CA CYS A 395 25.95 -2.52 -12.75
C CYS A 395 27.06 -1.79 -11.99
N MET A 396 26.80 -1.35 -10.75
CA MET A 396 27.77 -0.62 -9.93
C MET A 396 28.97 -1.50 -9.56
N ILE A 397 28.72 -2.70 -9.07
CA ILE A 397 29.75 -3.66 -8.66
C ILE A 397 30.55 -4.12 -9.88
N GLY A 398 29.90 -4.32 -11.03
CA GLY A 398 30.57 -4.55 -12.33
C GLY A 398 31.55 -3.46 -12.71
N LYS A 399 31.17 -2.19 -12.54
CA LYS A 399 32.07 -1.06 -12.81
C LYS A 399 33.20 -0.94 -11.79
N MET A 400 32.92 -1.16 -10.51
CA MET A 400 33.95 -1.15 -9.47
C MET A 400 34.99 -2.24 -9.70
N GLN A 401 34.56 -3.48 -9.91
CA GLN A 401 35.45 -4.61 -10.16
C GLN A 401 36.32 -4.41 -11.41
N ALA A 402 35.83 -3.69 -12.43
CA ALA A 402 36.59 -3.37 -13.63
C ALA A 402 37.61 -2.22 -13.44
N GLN A 403 37.47 -1.42 -12.38
CA GLN A 403 38.33 -0.26 -12.08
C GLN A 403 39.46 -0.60 -11.10
N PHE A 404 39.30 -1.65 -10.30
CA PHE A 404 40.25 -2.07 -9.27
C PHE A 404 40.98 -3.36 -9.67
N SER A 405 42.18 -3.55 -9.14
CA SER A 405 42.80 -4.87 -9.17
C SER A 405 42.01 -5.84 -8.28
N GLU A 406 42.21 -7.15 -8.44
CA GLU A 406 41.49 -8.16 -7.65
C GLU A 406 41.72 -7.97 -6.13
N ASP A 407 42.98 -7.72 -5.73
CA ASP A 407 43.36 -7.50 -4.33
C ASP A 407 42.81 -6.18 -3.76
N ASP A 408 42.78 -5.10 -4.57
CA ASP A 408 42.21 -3.81 -4.16
C ASP A 408 40.70 -3.88 -4.02
N PHE A 409 40.04 -4.59 -4.94
CA PHE A 409 38.61 -4.82 -4.89
C PHE A 409 38.25 -5.66 -3.66
N GLU A 410 39.02 -6.71 -3.37
CA GLU A 410 38.82 -7.52 -2.16
C GLU A 410 39.04 -6.70 -0.88
N LEU A 411 40.04 -5.81 -0.84
CA LEU A 411 40.25 -4.93 0.31
C LEU A 411 39.07 -3.96 0.53
N ILE A 412 38.53 -3.39 -0.55
CA ILE A 412 37.34 -2.52 -0.48
C ILE A 412 36.13 -3.30 0.04
N VAL A 413 35.93 -4.52 -0.45
CA VAL A 413 34.82 -5.39 -0.02
C VAL A 413 34.97 -5.78 1.44
N ASP A 414 36.17 -6.13 1.91
CA ASP A 414 36.40 -6.46 3.32
C ASP A 414 36.12 -5.25 4.24
N ILE A 415 36.49 -4.03 3.83
CA ILE A 415 36.19 -2.81 4.59
C ILE A 415 34.68 -2.56 4.64
N ARG A 416 33.99 -2.71 3.50
CA ARG A 416 32.52 -2.56 3.42
C ARG A 416 31.79 -3.64 4.20
N GLU A 417 32.34 -4.85 4.25
CA GLU A 417 31.80 -5.94 5.05
C GLU A 417 32.00 -5.69 6.54
N ALA A 418 33.16 -5.18 6.96
CA ALA A 418 33.38 -4.78 8.34
C ALA A 418 32.43 -3.64 8.77
N GLU A 419 32.20 -2.66 7.89
CA GLU A 419 31.21 -1.59 8.10
C GLU A 419 29.78 -2.15 8.17
N TYR A 420 29.41 -3.03 7.23
CA TYR A 420 28.12 -3.72 7.21
C TYR A 420 27.86 -4.53 8.49
N ASN A 421 28.92 -5.12 9.05
CA ASN A 421 28.88 -5.86 10.31
C ASN A 421 28.97 -4.96 11.56
N GLY A 422 28.95 -3.63 11.40
CA GLY A 422 28.88 -2.67 12.50
C GLY A 422 30.22 -2.37 13.18
N ALA A 423 31.35 -2.58 12.51
CA ALA A 423 32.65 -2.17 13.06
C ALA A 423 32.73 -0.63 13.20
N GLU A 424 33.09 -0.14 14.39
CA GLU A 424 33.26 1.31 14.64
C GLU A 424 34.44 1.91 13.85
N ASP A 425 35.48 1.11 13.61
CA ASP A 425 36.59 1.43 12.70
C ASP A 425 36.82 0.24 11.73
N PRO A 426 36.10 0.21 10.60
CA PRO A 426 36.19 -0.87 9.63
C PRO A 426 37.60 -1.04 9.04
N LEU A 427 38.34 0.07 8.89
CA LEU A 427 39.68 0.05 8.33
C LEU A 427 40.69 -0.56 9.31
N ALA A 428 40.66 -0.16 10.58
CA ALA A 428 41.54 -0.73 11.60
C ALA A 428 41.26 -2.23 11.79
N THR A 429 39.98 -2.63 11.77
CA THR A 429 39.54 -4.02 11.87
C THR A 429 40.12 -4.87 10.74
N VAL A 430 39.95 -4.44 9.48
CA VAL A 430 40.47 -5.18 8.32
C VAL A 430 42.00 -5.16 8.25
N ALA A 431 42.64 -4.08 8.69
CA ALA A 431 44.10 -4.01 8.78
C ALA A 431 44.67 -5.05 9.75
N GLU A 432 44.07 -5.18 10.93
CA GLU A 432 44.42 -6.20 11.92
C GLU A 432 44.22 -7.62 11.36
N GLU A 433 43.08 -7.89 10.73
CA GLU A 433 42.78 -9.20 10.12
C GLU A 433 43.74 -9.59 8.99
N ARG A 434 44.24 -8.61 8.23
CA ARG A 434 45.21 -8.82 7.16
C ARG A 434 46.67 -8.82 7.66
N GLY A 435 46.89 -8.66 8.97
CA GLY A 435 48.23 -8.60 9.56
C GLY A 435 49.04 -7.37 9.13
N LEU A 436 48.36 -6.29 8.74
CA LEU A 436 48.94 -5.02 8.33
C LEU A 436 48.99 -4.08 9.53
N SER A 437 50.00 -3.21 9.59
CA SER A 437 49.96 -2.09 10.52
C SER A 437 48.95 -1.03 10.04
N ALA A 438 48.35 -0.27 10.96
CA ALA A 438 47.39 0.80 10.60
C ALA A 438 47.97 1.79 9.58
N SER A 439 49.26 2.12 9.69
CA SER A 439 49.96 2.98 8.72
C SER A 439 50.12 2.34 7.34
N GLU A 440 50.22 1.01 7.22
CA GLU A 440 50.34 0.31 5.93
C GLU A 440 48.99 0.21 5.23
N ALA A 441 47.90 -0.03 5.97
CA ALA A 441 46.54 -0.02 5.43
C ALA A 441 46.12 1.38 4.96
N GLU A 442 46.45 2.41 5.73
CA GLU A 442 46.18 3.81 5.36
C GLU A 442 47.05 4.26 4.17
N THR A 443 48.31 3.80 4.11
CA THR A 443 49.21 4.03 2.95
C THR A 443 48.72 3.31 1.70
N ALA A 444 48.15 2.11 1.81
CA ALA A 444 47.58 1.36 0.68
C ALA A 444 46.34 2.05 0.10
N LEU A 445 45.49 2.65 0.94
CA LEU A 445 44.33 3.45 0.51
C LEU A 445 44.74 4.81 -0.07
N GLN A 446 45.72 5.50 0.53
CA GLN A 446 46.13 6.84 0.12
C GLN A 446 47.02 6.84 -1.14
N ASN A 447 47.83 5.80 -1.37
CA ASN A 447 48.73 5.72 -2.53
C ASN A 447 48.11 5.02 -3.74
N ASN A 448 46.86 4.56 -3.64
CA ASN A 448 46.15 3.98 -4.78
C ASN A 448 45.20 5.04 -5.39
N PRO A 449 45.63 5.77 -6.44
CA PRO A 449 44.82 6.81 -7.08
C PRO A 449 43.51 6.28 -7.69
N ALA A 450 43.36 4.95 -7.86
CA ALA A 450 42.10 4.34 -8.26
C ALA A 450 41.04 4.40 -7.14
N ILE A 451 41.43 4.31 -5.86
CA ILE A 451 40.49 4.31 -4.72
C ILE A 451 40.00 5.73 -4.43
N ILE A 452 40.90 6.71 -4.47
CA ILE A 452 40.58 8.13 -4.35
C ILE A 452 39.80 8.65 -5.57
N GLY A 453 40.11 8.17 -6.77
CA GLY A 453 39.34 8.47 -7.99
C GLY A 453 37.99 7.76 -8.05
N GLY A 454 37.91 6.54 -7.49
CA GLY A 454 36.74 5.67 -7.52
C GLY A 454 35.57 6.19 -6.69
N THR A 455 35.82 6.80 -5.52
CA THR A 455 34.77 7.42 -4.69
C THR A 455 34.09 8.62 -5.36
N MET A 456 34.83 9.43 -6.12
CA MET A 456 34.24 10.48 -6.97
C MET A 456 33.59 9.91 -8.25
N ALA A 457 34.10 8.80 -8.78
CA ALA A 457 33.53 8.12 -9.95
C ALA A 457 32.26 7.31 -9.63
N MET A 458 32.00 6.92 -8.38
CA MET A 458 30.77 6.26 -7.96
C MET A 458 29.54 7.13 -8.18
N GLY A 459 29.63 8.44 -7.90
CA GLY A 459 28.54 9.39 -8.21
C GLY A 459 28.23 9.51 -9.71
N ALA A 460 29.25 9.41 -10.57
CA ALA A 460 29.07 9.38 -12.03
C ALA A 460 28.60 8.01 -12.56
N SER A 461 28.99 6.93 -11.89
CA SER A 461 28.61 5.56 -12.25
C SER A 461 27.17 5.25 -11.88
N LEU A 462 26.66 5.80 -10.77
CA LEU A 462 25.26 5.78 -10.35
C LEU A 462 24.35 6.37 -11.45
N MET A 463 24.67 7.59 -11.92
CA MET A 463 23.96 8.26 -13.02
C MET A 463 23.98 7.49 -14.35
N GLN A 464 25.03 6.71 -14.61
CA GLN A 464 25.14 5.87 -15.80
C GLN A 464 24.42 4.52 -15.66
N CYS A 465 24.28 3.99 -14.45
CA CYS A 465 23.57 2.74 -14.16
C CYS A 465 22.05 2.96 -14.01
N MET A 466 21.62 4.16 -13.59
CA MET A 466 20.20 4.56 -13.53
C MET A 466 19.54 4.83 -14.90
N GLY A 467 20.29 4.67 -16.01
CA GLY A 467 19.78 4.90 -17.37
C GLY A 467 19.73 6.39 -17.71
N GLY A 468 20.56 6.80 -18.68
CA GLY A 468 20.53 8.17 -19.19
C GLY A 468 19.13 8.54 -19.71
N ILE A 469 18.64 9.71 -19.33
CA ILE A 469 17.47 10.34 -19.94
C ILE A 469 17.68 10.28 -21.47
N PRO A 470 16.76 9.70 -22.27
CA PRO A 470 16.89 9.74 -23.71
C PRO A 470 16.97 11.21 -24.12
N ALA A 471 18.01 11.56 -24.87
CA ALA A 471 18.15 12.87 -25.45
C ALA A 471 16.82 13.21 -26.16
N MET A 472 16.16 14.27 -25.70
CA MET A 472 14.95 14.77 -26.37
C MET A 472 15.27 14.94 -27.86
N PRO A 473 14.38 14.50 -28.77
CA PRO A 473 14.59 14.73 -30.18
C PRO A 473 14.73 16.23 -30.42
N MET A 474 15.87 16.65 -30.96
CA MET A 474 16.05 18.03 -31.42
C MET A 474 14.93 18.35 -32.39
N MET A 475 14.09 19.31 -32.04
CA MET A 475 13.17 19.91 -33.00
C MET A 475 14.01 20.59 -34.10
N PRO A 476 13.72 20.33 -35.39
CA PRO A 476 14.43 20.97 -36.48
C PRO A 476 14.02 22.44 -36.53
N GLY A 477 14.92 23.36 -36.17
CA GLY A 477 14.62 24.78 -36.33
C GLY A 477 15.49 25.85 -35.66
N MET A 478 16.54 25.53 -34.90
CA MET A 478 17.37 26.57 -34.28
C MET A 478 18.86 26.36 -34.55
N THR A 479 19.38 27.07 -35.54
CA THR A 479 20.81 27.38 -35.66
C THR A 479 21.14 28.59 -34.79
N PRO A 480 22.20 28.55 -33.97
CA PRO A 480 22.62 29.70 -33.19
C PRO A 480 23.38 30.71 -34.06
N GLN A 481 23.12 32.00 -33.82
CA GLN A 481 24.01 33.10 -34.19
C GLN A 481 25.14 33.24 -33.18
#